data_AF-N9NPP0-F1
#
_entry.id   AF-N9NPP0-F1
#
_cell.length_a   1.000
_cell.length_b   1.000
_cell.length_c   1.000
_cell.angle_alpha   90.00
_cell.angle_beta   90.00
_cell.angle_gamma   90.00
#
_symmetry.space_group_name_H-M   'P 1'
#
loop_
_entity.id
_entity.type
_entity.pdbx_description
1 polymer ?
#
loop_
_entity_poly.entity_id
_entity_poly.type
_entity_poly.pdbx_seq_one_letter_code
_entity_poly.pdbx_strand_id
1 'polypeptide(L)'
;MYIIKKYINIFLILILLTSCAEDENLEIGRSNYPINIELKREAKDIFGDKLESERSYQSFSSNDVVYKISARNLSMEQFISYKNQILPEKGWFFRSKVNEGYIFCQSSRQLEIIPPQFLVSNNELGQGDIGRQLKKDWNIFLRHTTLGTLNECYMRSKI
;
A
#
# COMPACT_ATOMS: atom_id res chain seq x y z
N MET A 1 -58.87 12.09 15.50
CA MET A 1 -57.59 12.76 15.17
C MET A 1 -56.37 11.90 15.54
N TYR A 2 -56.33 10.63 15.10
CA TYR A 2 -55.27 9.67 15.47
C TYR A 2 -54.54 9.06 14.27
N ILE A 3 -55.12 9.21 13.07
CA ILE A 3 -54.59 8.63 11.83
C ILE A 3 -53.43 9.49 11.30
N ILE A 4 -53.51 10.82 11.40
CA ILE A 4 -52.52 11.76 10.84
C ILE A 4 -51.15 11.67 11.54
N LYS A 5 -51.10 11.47 12.87
CA LYS A 5 -49.82 11.34 13.62
C LYS A 5 -49.03 10.07 13.27
N LYS A 6 -49.71 8.99 12.87
CA LYS A 6 -49.05 7.70 12.57
C LYS A 6 -48.31 7.73 11.24
N TYR A 7 -48.82 8.47 10.25
CA TYR A 7 -48.17 8.64 8.95
C TYR A 7 -47.00 9.63 8.97
N ILE A 8 -47.05 10.66 9.83
CA ILE A 8 -45.96 11.63 9.98
C ILE A 8 -44.67 10.98 10.51
N ASN A 9 -44.80 10.05 11.46
CA ASN A 9 -43.63 9.33 12.00
C ASN A 9 -43.02 8.31 11.02
N ILE A 10 -43.80 7.76 10.10
CA ILE A 10 -43.30 6.83 9.07
C ILE A 10 -42.55 7.61 7.96
N PHE A 11 -43.03 8.80 7.61
CA PHE A 11 -42.41 9.63 6.57
C PHE A 11 -41.03 10.16 6.97
N LEU A 12 -40.82 10.47 8.26
CA LEU A 12 -39.54 10.94 8.80
C LEU A 12 -38.43 9.87 8.78
N ILE A 13 -38.79 8.58 8.88
CA ILE A 13 -37.82 7.46 8.83
C ILE A 13 -37.36 7.17 7.39
N LEU A 14 -38.24 7.39 6.39
CA LEU A 14 -37.92 7.18 4.98
C LEU A 14 -36.95 8.22 4.41
N ILE A 15 -36.96 9.46 4.92
CA ILE A 15 -36.04 10.53 4.48
C ILE A 15 -34.63 10.33 5.05
N LEU A 16 -34.49 9.68 6.21
CA LEU A 16 -33.19 9.38 6.82
C LEU A 16 -32.43 8.23 6.11
N LEU A 17 -33.07 7.49 5.20
CA LEU A 17 -32.45 6.39 4.46
C LEU A 17 -31.93 6.79 3.06
N THR A 18 -32.17 8.03 2.61
CA THR A 18 -31.78 8.47 1.26
C THR A 18 -30.66 9.51 1.22
N SER A 19 -29.94 9.75 2.34
CA SER A 19 -28.70 10.52 2.33
C SER A 19 -27.48 9.66 2.69
N CYS A 20 -27.28 8.56 1.98
CA CYS A 20 -25.92 8.33 1.50
C CYS A 20 -25.76 9.30 0.35
N ALA A 21 -25.24 10.50 0.68
CA ALA A 21 -24.83 11.46 -0.32
C ALA A 21 -23.99 10.73 -1.37
N GLU A 22 -24.30 11.00 -2.64
CA GLU A 22 -23.51 10.54 -3.77
C GLU A 22 -22.04 10.70 -3.44
N ASP A 23 -21.34 9.56 -3.52
CA ASP A 23 -19.90 9.44 -3.42
C ASP A 23 -19.31 10.61 -4.22
N GLU A 24 -18.76 11.60 -3.51
CA GLU A 24 -17.81 12.51 -4.15
C GLU A 24 -16.85 11.60 -4.91
N ASN A 25 -16.43 12.00 -6.11
CA ASN A 25 -15.34 11.36 -6.82
C ASN A 25 -14.05 11.50 -5.98
N LEU A 26 -13.99 10.84 -4.82
CA LEU A 26 -12.81 10.58 -4.05
C LEU A 26 -11.97 9.77 -5.01
N GLU A 27 -10.83 10.34 -5.42
CA GLU A 27 -9.75 9.56 -6.00
C GLU A 27 -9.29 8.55 -4.95
N ILE A 28 -10.05 7.47 -4.76
CA ILE A 28 -9.80 6.44 -3.74
C ILE A 28 -8.40 5.91 -3.99
N GLY A 29 -7.49 6.20 -3.07
CA GLY A 29 -6.09 5.80 -3.17
C GLY A 29 -5.15 6.83 -3.80
N ARG A 30 -5.47 8.12 -3.85
CA ARG A 30 -4.47 9.17 -4.16
C ARG A 30 -4.34 10.17 -3.02
N SER A 31 -3.37 9.92 -2.14
CA SER A 31 -2.96 10.87 -1.12
C SER A 31 -1.86 11.80 -1.65
N ASN A 32 -2.09 13.11 -1.50
CA ASN A 32 -1.13 14.18 -1.78
C ASN A 32 -0.47 14.71 -0.50
N TYR A 33 -0.50 13.94 0.59
CA TYR A 33 0.18 14.32 1.82
C TYR A 33 1.70 14.39 1.59
N PRO A 34 2.44 15.35 2.17
CA PRO A 34 3.83 15.62 1.79
C PRO A 34 4.75 14.39 1.78
N ILE A 35 4.69 13.55 2.83
CA ILE A 35 5.51 12.34 2.87
C ILE A 35 5.09 11.32 1.79
N ASN A 36 3.81 11.22 1.43
CA ASN A 36 3.39 10.37 0.31
C ASN A 36 3.92 10.91 -1.04
N ILE A 37 3.99 12.23 -1.23
CA ILE A 37 4.63 12.81 -2.42
C ILE A 37 6.11 12.44 -2.48
N GLU A 38 6.82 12.48 -1.34
CA GLU A 38 8.21 12.04 -1.26
C GLU A 38 8.37 10.55 -1.59
N LEU A 39 7.54 9.68 -0.99
CA LEU A 39 7.56 8.25 -1.27
C LEU A 39 7.25 7.94 -2.75
N LYS A 40 6.34 8.69 -3.39
CA LYS A 40 6.07 8.55 -4.84
C LYS A 40 7.28 8.95 -5.68
N ARG A 41 7.99 10.02 -5.32
CA ARG A 41 9.22 10.45 -6.01
C ARG A 41 10.31 9.40 -5.86
N GLU A 42 10.50 8.90 -4.65
CA GLU A 42 11.46 7.83 -4.34
C GLU A 42 11.17 6.57 -5.15
N ALA A 43 9.90 6.13 -5.20
CA ALA A 43 9.50 4.98 -5.99
C ALA A 43 9.83 5.17 -7.48
N LYS A 44 9.52 6.36 -8.04
CA LYS A 44 9.84 6.68 -9.44
C LYS A 44 11.35 6.73 -9.70
N ASP A 45 12.13 7.23 -8.76
CA ASP A 45 13.58 7.28 -8.86
C ASP A 45 14.23 5.87 -8.81
N ILE A 46 13.62 4.93 -8.09
CA ILE A 46 14.08 3.53 -8.03
C ILE A 46 13.60 2.74 -9.27
N PHE A 47 12.29 2.75 -9.52
CA PHE A 47 11.65 1.81 -10.45
C PHE A 47 11.29 2.42 -11.82
N GLY A 48 11.38 3.74 -11.96
CA GLY A 48 11.15 4.43 -13.22
C GLY A 48 9.74 4.21 -13.79
N ASP A 49 9.69 3.88 -15.07
CA ASP A 49 8.48 3.65 -15.86
C ASP A 49 7.83 2.28 -15.63
N LYS A 50 8.43 1.43 -14.78
CA LYS A 50 7.90 0.09 -14.46
C LYS A 50 6.71 0.11 -13.52
N LEU A 51 6.46 1.23 -12.85
CA LEU A 51 5.42 1.39 -11.84
C LEU A 51 4.02 1.49 -12.46
N GLU A 52 3.12 0.63 -11.99
CA GLU A 52 1.72 0.56 -12.41
C GLU A 52 0.79 0.65 -11.20
N SER A 53 -0.48 1.00 -11.45
CA SER A 53 -1.56 0.93 -10.44
C SER A 53 -1.26 1.64 -9.11
N GLU A 54 -0.78 2.88 -9.16
CA GLU A 54 -0.51 3.69 -7.96
C GLU A 54 -1.71 3.73 -7.01
N ARG A 55 -1.45 3.44 -5.75
CA ARG A 55 -2.36 3.71 -4.64
C ARG A 55 -1.57 4.34 -3.51
N SER A 56 -2.18 5.26 -2.78
CA SER A 56 -1.54 5.96 -1.68
C SER A 56 -2.57 6.31 -0.62
N TYR A 57 -2.19 6.09 0.62
CA TYR A 57 -3.04 6.17 1.79
C TYR A 57 -2.34 6.99 2.86
N GLN A 58 -3.11 7.75 3.61
CA GLN A 58 -2.63 8.46 4.78
C GLN A 58 -3.57 8.13 5.93
N SER A 59 -2.98 7.76 7.06
CA SER A 59 -3.67 7.52 8.32
C SER A 59 -2.99 8.34 9.44
N PHE A 60 -3.49 8.19 10.66
CA PHE A 60 -2.85 8.79 11.83
C PHE A 60 -1.45 8.21 12.10
N SER A 61 -1.25 6.92 11.79
CA SER A 61 -0.04 6.16 12.16
C SER A 61 0.89 5.85 10.99
N SER A 62 0.42 5.98 9.75
CA SER A 62 1.18 5.61 8.56
C SER A 62 0.87 6.47 7.34
N ASN A 63 1.86 6.54 6.46
CA ASN A 63 1.75 7.05 5.11
C ASN A 63 2.31 5.97 4.17
N ASP A 64 1.48 5.49 3.27
CA ASP A 64 1.77 4.31 2.47
C ASP A 64 1.54 4.63 0.99
N VAL A 65 2.47 4.21 0.15
CA VAL A 65 2.36 4.24 -1.32
C VAL A 65 2.60 2.83 -1.84
N VAL A 66 1.70 2.37 -2.69
CA VAL A 66 1.65 1.02 -3.21
C VAL A 66 1.63 1.05 -4.73
N TYR A 67 2.46 0.22 -5.34
CA TYR A 67 2.51 0.02 -6.78
C TYR A 67 2.49 -1.47 -7.12
N LYS A 68 2.17 -1.73 -8.39
CA LYS A 68 2.44 -3.00 -9.04
C LYS A 68 3.55 -2.83 -10.06
N ILE A 69 4.31 -3.89 -10.29
CA ILE A 69 5.18 -4.00 -11.46
C ILE A 69 4.87 -5.34 -12.13
N SER A 70 4.51 -5.34 -13.41
CA SER A 70 4.31 -6.60 -14.13
C SER A 70 5.57 -7.46 -14.07
N ALA A 71 5.44 -8.78 -13.88
CA ALA A 71 6.59 -9.69 -13.93
C ALA A 71 7.28 -9.74 -15.31
N ARG A 72 6.64 -9.20 -16.34
CA ARG A 72 7.26 -8.98 -17.66
C ARG A 72 8.26 -7.83 -17.66
N ASN A 73 8.07 -6.86 -16.75
CA ASN A 73 8.86 -5.63 -16.64
C ASN A 73 9.91 -5.72 -15.53
N LEU A 74 9.81 -6.72 -14.64
CA LEU A 74 10.78 -7.03 -13.60
C LEU A 74 10.92 -8.55 -13.46
N SER A 75 12.02 -9.10 -13.96
CA SER A 75 12.39 -10.51 -13.75
C SER A 75 13.02 -10.72 -12.37
N MET A 76 13.14 -11.98 -11.94
CA MET A 76 13.84 -12.30 -10.69
C MET A 76 15.32 -11.91 -10.73
N GLU A 77 15.98 -12.06 -11.88
CA GLU A 77 17.37 -11.64 -12.08
C GLU A 77 17.52 -10.12 -11.96
N GLN A 78 16.61 -9.36 -12.59
CA GLN A 78 16.56 -7.91 -12.44
C GLN A 78 16.33 -7.53 -10.97
N PHE A 79 15.39 -8.19 -10.28
CA PHE A 79 15.17 -7.97 -8.86
C PHE A 79 16.41 -8.24 -8.01
N ILE A 80 17.22 -9.26 -8.33
CA ILE A 80 18.48 -9.52 -7.65
C ILE A 80 19.44 -8.33 -7.81
N SER A 81 19.52 -7.72 -9.00
CA SER A 81 20.30 -6.49 -9.21
C SER A 81 19.74 -5.32 -8.39
N TYR A 82 18.41 -5.14 -8.35
CA TYR A 82 17.77 -4.13 -7.48
C TYR A 82 18.18 -4.31 -6.01
N LYS A 83 18.04 -5.53 -5.50
CA LYS A 83 18.33 -5.88 -4.11
C LYS A 83 19.80 -5.67 -3.74
N ASN A 84 20.73 -6.03 -4.61
CA ASN A 84 22.15 -6.07 -4.27
C ASN A 84 22.94 -4.82 -4.70
N GLN A 85 22.41 -4.00 -5.62
CA GLN A 85 23.11 -2.85 -6.18
C GLN A 85 22.28 -1.57 -6.06
N ILE A 86 21.15 -1.49 -6.77
CA ILE A 86 20.39 -0.24 -6.93
C ILE A 86 19.84 0.27 -5.59
N LEU A 87 19.25 -0.60 -4.77
CA LEU A 87 18.68 -0.23 -3.49
C LEU A 87 19.76 0.21 -2.48
N PRO A 88 20.86 -0.55 -2.27
CA PRO A 88 21.98 -0.08 -1.45
C PRO A 88 22.59 1.25 -1.89
N GLU A 89 22.76 1.49 -3.19
CA GLU A 89 23.28 2.75 -3.74
C GLU A 89 22.37 3.94 -3.41
N LYS A 90 21.06 3.71 -3.28
CA LYS A 90 20.06 4.70 -2.86
C LYS A 90 19.84 4.71 -1.33
N GLY A 91 20.69 4.03 -0.57
CA GLY A 91 20.63 4.00 0.90
C GLY A 91 19.51 3.12 1.48
N TRP A 92 18.94 2.23 0.69
CA TRP A 92 17.99 1.21 1.13
C TRP A 92 18.71 -0.08 1.46
N PHE A 93 18.75 -0.44 2.74
CA PHE A 93 19.48 -1.61 3.21
C PHE A 93 18.53 -2.79 3.39
N PHE A 94 18.91 -3.95 2.86
CA PHE A 94 18.16 -5.18 3.07
C PHE A 94 18.13 -5.52 4.56
N ARG A 95 16.92 -5.73 5.09
CA ARG A 95 16.69 -6.00 6.50
C ARG A 95 16.41 -7.48 6.74
N SER A 96 15.41 -8.01 6.07
CA SER A 96 14.84 -9.33 6.34
C SER A 96 13.99 -9.78 5.15
N LYS A 97 13.73 -11.09 5.09
CA LYS A 97 12.64 -11.65 4.30
C LYS A 97 11.58 -12.13 5.28
N VAL A 98 10.36 -11.57 5.21
CA VAL A 98 9.23 -12.00 6.04
C VAL A 98 8.13 -12.51 5.12
N ASN A 99 7.73 -13.77 5.32
CA ASN A 99 6.94 -14.52 4.35
C ASN A 99 7.62 -14.46 2.96
N GLU A 100 6.94 -13.93 1.95
CA GLU A 100 7.50 -13.71 0.62
C GLU A 100 8.00 -12.27 0.38
N GLY A 101 7.79 -11.35 1.33
CA GLY A 101 8.21 -9.96 1.20
C GLY A 101 9.69 -9.76 1.53
N TYR A 102 10.42 -9.07 0.66
CA TYR A 102 11.76 -8.57 0.93
C TYR A 102 11.67 -7.17 1.51
N ILE A 103 12.14 -7.00 2.74
CA ILE A 103 12.05 -5.75 3.49
C ILE A 103 13.38 -5.02 3.43
N PHE A 104 13.31 -3.75 3.07
CA PHE A 104 14.43 -2.81 3.02
C PHE A 104 14.12 -1.59 3.87
N CYS A 105 15.14 -1.06 4.55
CA CYS A 105 15.01 0.08 5.42
C CYS A 105 15.86 1.26 4.97
N GLN A 106 15.30 2.46 5.11
CA GLN A 106 16.00 3.74 5.02
C GLN A 106 15.49 4.61 6.18
N SER A 107 16.29 4.73 7.24
CA SER A 107 15.86 5.32 8.52
C SER A 107 14.55 4.66 9.04
N SER A 108 13.47 5.42 9.24
CA SER A 108 12.15 4.90 9.66
C SER A 108 11.24 4.50 8.48
N ARG A 109 11.72 4.62 7.24
CA ARG A 109 10.98 4.23 6.04
C ARG A 109 11.23 2.77 5.72
N GLN A 110 10.18 2.08 5.28
CA GLN A 110 10.21 0.68 4.88
C GLN A 110 9.79 0.56 3.42
N LEU A 111 10.61 -0.15 2.64
CA LEU A 111 10.29 -0.63 1.30
C LEU A 111 10.11 -2.14 1.39
N GLU A 112 8.93 -2.62 1.02
CA GLU A 112 8.65 -4.05 0.92
C GLU A 112 8.37 -4.41 -0.54
N ILE A 113 9.12 -5.38 -1.05
CA ILE A 113 9.00 -5.89 -2.42
C ILE A 113 8.56 -7.34 -2.35
N ILE A 114 7.37 -7.64 -2.88
CA ILE A 114 6.78 -8.98 -2.84
C ILE A 114 6.78 -9.56 -4.26
N PRO A 115 7.44 -10.70 -4.52
CA PRO A 115 7.52 -11.31 -5.85
C PRO A 115 6.19 -11.94 -6.28
N PRO A 116 5.90 -12.05 -7.59
CA PRO A 116 4.76 -12.81 -8.09
C PRO A 116 4.76 -14.27 -7.64
N GLN A 117 3.57 -14.85 -7.42
CA GLN A 117 3.42 -16.25 -7.00
C GLN A 117 4.12 -17.23 -7.93
N PHE A 118 3.98 -17.06 -9.25
CA PHE A 118 4.54 -17.99 -10.23
C PHE A 118 6.08 -18.01 -10.25
N LEU A 119 6.74 -16.96 -9.73
CA LEU A 119 8.20 -16.91 -9.66
C LEU A 119 8.79 -17.64 -8.45
N VAL A 120 7.99 -17.88 -7.40
CA VAL A 120 8.47 -18.49 -6.16
C VAL A 120 7.64 -19.72 -5.72
N SER A 121 6.73 -20.19 -6.58
CA SER A 121 5.97 -21.44 -6.41
C SER A 121 5.17 -21.55 -5.11
N ASN A 122 4.64 -20.42 -4.60
CA ASN A 122 3.77 -20.44 -3.42
C ASN A 122 2.29 -20.62 -3.85
N ASN A 123 1.66 -21.69 -3.39
CA ASN A 123 0.29 -22.10 -3.74
C ASN A 123 -0.77 -21.66 -2.70
N GLU A 124 -0.37 -21.08 -1.57
CA GLU A 124 -1.32 -20.75 -0.50
C GLU A 124 -1.96 -19.37 -0.70
N LEU A 125 -3.27 -19.38 -0.96
CA LEU A 125 -4.11 -18.20 -1.05
C LEU A 125 -4.59 -17.82 0.36
N GLY A 126 -3.94 -16.87 1.04
CA GLY A 126 -4.66 -16.11 2.07
C GLY A 126 -5.85 -15.38 1.43
N GLN A 127 -6.96 -15.09 2.14
CA GLN A 127 -8.07 -14.20 1.72
C GLN A 127 -8.13 -12.88 2.54
N GLY A 128 -8.31 -11.71 1.89
CA GLY A 128 -8.39 -10.36 2.49
C GLY A 128 -7.14 -9.63 3.04
N ASP A 129 -6.12 -9.26 2.24
CA ASP A 129 -5.11 -8.28 2.69
C ASP A 129 -4.42 -7.55 1.53
N ILE A 130 -4.12 -6.26 1.70
CA ILE A 130 -3.48 -5.42 0.66
C ILE A 130 -2.02 -5.86 0.42
N GLY A 131 -1.34 -6.36 1.46
CA GLY A 131 0.05 -6.85 1.43
C GLY A 131 0.26 -8.24 0.85
N ARG A 132 -0.42 -8.57 -0.26
CA ARG A 132 -0.38 -9.92 -0.83
C ARG A 132 0.55 -10.09 -1.98
N GLN A 133 1.03 -11.33 -2.08
CA GLN A 133 1.59 -11.87 -3.28
C GLN A 133 0.55 -11.89 -4.40
N LEU A 134 0.86 -11.25 -5.52
CA LEU A 134 -0.01 -11.24 -6.70
C LEU A 134 0.38 -12.37 -7.65
N LYS A 135 -0.57 -12.83 -8.46
CA LYS A 135 -0.33 -13.98 -9.35
C LYS A 135 0.72 -13.70 -10.42
N LYS A 136 0.76 -12.48 -10.97
CA LYS A 136 1.59 -12.12 -12.14
C LYS A 136 2.40 -10.84 -11.95
N ASP A 137 2.24 -10.17 -10.82
CA ASP A 137 2.81 -8.85 -10.58
C ASP A 137 3.62 -8.87 -9.29
N TRP A 138 4.65 -8.03 -9.26
CA TRP A 138 5.30 -7.63 -8.03
C TRP A 138 4.41 -6.63 -7.31
N ASN A 139 4.36 -6.73 -5.98
CA ASN A 139 3.66 -5.76 -5.14
C ASN A 139 4.71 -4.96 -4.38
N ILE A 140 4.71 -3.64 -4.57
CA ILE A 140 5.73 -2.73 -4.06
C ILE A 140 5.10 -1.79 -3.05
N PHE A 141 5.58 -1.81 -1.81
CA PHE A 141 5.09 -0.94 -0.74
C PHE A 141 6.19 -0.04 -0.24
N LEU A 142 5.96 1.26 -0.26
CA LEU A 142 6.78 2.24 0.46
C LEU A 142 5.95 2.79 1.61
N ARG A 143 6.49 2.71 2.81
CA ARG A 143 5.78 3.09 4.04
C ARG A 143 6.65 4.01 4.89
N HIS A 144 6.02 5.04 5.45
CA HIS A 144 6.58 5.84 6.52
C HIS A 144 5.65 5.77 7.73
N THR A 145 6.12 5.16 8.81
CA THR A 145 5.36 4.98 10.04
C THR A 145 5.78 6.01 11.06
N THR A 146 4.82 6.75 11.60
CA THR A 146 5.05 7.71 12.69
C THR A 146 4.88 7.06 14.05
N LEU A 147 4.00 6.05 14.15
CA LEU A 147 3.71 5.25 15.34
C LEU A 147 3.24 3.85 14.91
N GLY A 148 3.98 2.77 15.21
CA GLY A 148 3.48 1.42 14.92
C GLY A 148 4.51 0.30 15.05
N THR A 149 4.01 -0.88 15.44
CA THR A 149 4.79 -2.13 15.59
C THR A 149 4.91 -2.93 14.29
N LEU A 150 4.16 -2.56 13.25
CA LEU A 150 4.09 -3.28 11.97
C LEU A 150 5.19 -2.86 10.96
N ASN A 151 5.97 -1.83 11.27
CA ASN A 151 7.09 -1.38 10.47
C ASN A 151 8.40 -1.79 11.16
N GLU A 152 9.12 -2.73 10.53
CA GLU A 152 10.36 -3.28 11.08
C GLU A 152 11.47 -2.23 11.20
N CYS A 153 11.43 -1.22 10.32
CA CYS A 153 12.43 -0.15 10.29
C CYS A 153 12.18 0.88 11.41
N TYR A 154 10.92 1.19 11.74
CA TYR A 154 10.57 2.15 12.81
C TYR A 154 11.00 1.68 14.21
N MET A 155 10.85 0.38 14.51
CA MET A 155 11.20 -0.15 15.84
C MET A 155 12.69 -0.02 16.16
N ARG A 156 13.55 0.07 15.15
CA ARG A 156 15.01 0.17 15.32
C ARG A 156 15.57 1.58 15.19
N SER A 157 14.85 2.54 14.60
CA SER A 157 15.32 3.93 14.59
C SER A 157 15.29 4.61 15.97
N LYS A 158 14.77 3.92 16.99
CA LYS A 158 14.68 4.38 18.39
C LYS A 158 15.75 3.77 19.31
N ILE A 159 16.64 2.93 18.78
CA ILE A 159 17.76 2.30 19.50
C ILE A 159 19.05 2.98 19.02
#